data_AF-A0A962UZJ0-F1
#
_entry.id   AF-A0A962UZJ0-F1
#
_cell.length_a   1.000
_cell.length_b   1.000
_cell.length_c   1.000
_cell.angle_alpha   90.00
_cell.angle_beta   90.00
_cell.angle_gamma   90.00
#
_symmetry.space_group_name_H-M   'P 1'
#
loop_
_entity.id
_entity.type
_entity.pdbx_description
1 polymer ?
#
loop_
_entity_poly.entity_id
_entity_poly.type
_entity_poly.pdbx_seq_one_letter_code
_entity_poly.pdbx_strand_id
1 'polypeptide(L)'
;MRFKSVTRSLAIGLLALTSTALYAADSFITVASTTSTENSGLFDFLLPKFTEESGIEVRVVAVGTGQAIKNARNGDADVLFVHHKPSEEKFVAEGYGV
;
A
#
# COMPACT_ATOMS: atom_id res chain seq x y z
N MET A 1 29.83 -30.02 38.93
CA MET A 1 28.79 -28.95 38.87
C MET A 1 29.02 -27.86 37.80
N ARG A 2 30.09 -27.86 36.98
CA ARG A 2 30.38 -26.77 36.01
C ARG A 2 29.70 -26.88 34.63
N PHE A 3 29.21 -28.06 34.24
CA PHE A 3 28.65 -28.33 32.90
C PHE A 3 27.27 -27.68 32.63
N LYS A 4 26.46 -27.44 33.68
CA LYS A 4 25.12 -26.82 33.54
C LYS A 4 25.18 -25.30 33.28
N SER A 5 26.29 -24.65 33.62
CA SER A 5 26.45 -23.19 33.41
C SER A 5 26.82 -22.87 31.95
N VAL A 6 27.68 -23.68 31.33
CA VAL A 6 28.12 -23.51 29.93
C VAL A 6 26.97 -23.75 28.95
N THR A 7 26.11 -24.73 29.23
CA THR A 7 24.91 -25.01 28.42
C THR A 7 23.85 -23.92 28.53
N ARG A 8 23.73 -23.25 29.69
CA ARG A 8 22.84 -22.08 29.85
C ARG A 8 23.36 -20.85 29.10
N SER A 9 24.67 -20.59 29.13
CA SER A 9 25.27 -19.46 28.42
C SER A 9 25.21 -19.62 26.89
N LEU A 10 25.31 -20.85 26.39
CA LEU A 10 25.19 -21.14 24.95
C LEU A 10 23.75 -20.96 24.44
N ALA A 11 22.75 -21.31 25.26
CA ALA A 11 21.34 -21.14 24.91
C ALA A 11 20.90 -19.66 24.85
N ILE A 12 21.46 -18.80 25.71
CA ILE A 12 21.19 -17.36 25.71
C ILE A 12 21.88 -16.67 24.51
N GLY A 13 23.10 -17.10 24.17
CA GLY A 13 23.80 -16.62 22.98
C GLY A 13 23.06 -16.96 21.68
N LEU A 14 22.48 -18.16 21.59
CA LEU A 14 21.74 -18.59 20.39
C LEU A 14 20.39 -17.86 20.22
N LEU A 15 19.76 -17.43 21.32
CA LEU A 15 18.50 -16.67 21.29
C LEU A 15 18.70 -15.20 20.88
N ALA A 16 19.90 -14.65 21.05
CA ALA A 16 20.23 -13.29 20.63
C ALA A 16 20.48 -13.16 19.11
N LEU A 17 20.65 -14.27 18.39
CA LEU A 17 20.85 -14.27 16.93
C LEU A 17 19.54 -14.30 16.11
N THR A 18 18.38 -14.43 16.76
CA THR A 18 17.07 -14.47 16.07
C THR A 18 16.32 -13.14 16.07
N SER A 19 16.94 -12.05 16.54
CA SER A 19 16.38 -10.70 16.39
C SER A 19 16.59 -10.22 14.95
N THR A 20 15.85 -10.80 14.01
CA THR A 20 15.66 -10.19 12.70
C THR A 20 14.93 -8.87 12.93
N ALA A 21 15.60 -7.76 12.63
CA ALA A 21 14.95 -6.47 12.54
C ALA A 21 13.77 -6.62 11.56
N LEU A 22 12.54 -6.48 12.06
CA LEU A 22 11.39 -6.29 11.19
C LEU A 22 11.61 -4.95 10.49
N TYR A 23 12.18 -5.00 9.29
CA TYR A 23 12.04 -3.89 8.36
C TYR A 23 10.55 -3.78 8.06
N ALA A 24 9.94 -2.69 8.52
CA ALA A 24 8.62 -2.31 8.03
C ALA A 24 8.75 -2.21 6.51
N ALA A 25 7.99 -3.03 5.78
CA ALA A 25 7.93 -2.88 4.34
C ALA A 25 7.45 -1.45 4.04
N ASP A 26 8.13 -0.75 3.12
CA ASP A 26 7.70 0.57 2.69
C ASP A 26 6.21 0.51 2.34
N SER A 27 5.42 1.21 3.13
CA SER A 27 3.97 1.20 3.03
C SER A 27 3.61 2.17 1.91
N PHE A 28 3.11 1.65 0.79
CA PHE A 28 2.64 2.44 -0.32
C PHE A 28 1.15 2.18 -0.57
N ILE A 29 0.49 3.15 -1.19
CA ILE A 29 -0.90 3.06 -1.64
C ILE A 29 -0.92 3.03 -3.16
N THR A 30 -1.65 2.10 -3.74
CA THR A 30 -1.89 2.03 -5.18
C THR A 30 -3.23 2.68 -5.52
N VAL A 31 -3.21 3.66 -6.43
CA VAL A 31 -4.39 4.38 -6.90
C VAL A 31 -4.68 4.00 -8.35
N ALA A 32 -5.82 3.35 -8.59
CA ALA A 32 -6.34 3.17 -9.95
C ALA A 32 -7.07 4.46 -10.37
N SER A 33 -6.56 5.12 -11.42
CA SER A 33 -7.08 6.40 -11.88
C SER A 33 -7.20 6.48 -13.40
N THR A 34 -7.62 7.65 -13.89
CA THR A 34 -7.79 7.92 -15.32
C THR A 34 -6.64 8.72 -15.91
N THR A 35 -6.27 8.41 -17.16
CA THR A 35 -5.21 9.16 -17.87
C THR A 35 -5.52 10.65 -18.01
N SER A 36 -6.79 11.07 -18.08
CA SER A 36 -7.15 12.49 -18.12
C SER A 36 -6.87 13.20 -16.78
N THR A 37 -7.03 12.50 -15.65
CA THR A 37 -6.67 13.03 -14.33
C THR A 37 -5.15 13.12 -14.18
N GLU A 38 -4.41 12.08 -14.58
CA GLU A 38 -2.94 12.08 -14.60
C GLU A 38 -2.40 13.27 -15.42
N ASN A 39 -2.84 13.38 -16.68
CA ASN A 39 -2.38 14.40 -17.61
C ASN A 39 -2.78 15.83 -17.21
N SER A 40 -3.68 16.00 -16.25
CA SER A 40 -4.02 17.32 -15.72
C SER A 40 -2.95 17.90 -14.79
N GLY A 41 -2.00 17.07 -14.33
CA GLY A 41 -1.01 17.45 -13.32
C GLY A 41 -1.55 17.46 -11.89
N LEU A 42 -2.78 16.96 -11.66
CA LEU A 42 -3.38 16.91 -10.33
C LEU A 42 -2.54 16.08 -9.34
N PHE A 43 -2.08 14.91 -9.77
CA PHE A 43 -1.27 14.03 -8.92
C PHE A 43 0.13 14.58 -8.67
N ASP A 44 0.76 15.19 -9.68
CA ASP A 44 2.05 15.87 -9.53
C ASP A 44 2.00 16.98 -8.46
N PHE A 45 0.84 17.63 -8.31
CA PHE A 45 0.65 18.67 -7.31
C PHE A 45 0.30 18.12 -5.92
N LEU A 46 -0.60 17.12 -5.85
CA LEU A 46 -1.16 16.62 -4.59
C LEU A 46 -0.28 15.57 -3.91
N LEU A 47 0.25 14.60 -4.65
CA LEU A 47 0.94 13.45 -4.08
C LEU A 47 2.23 13.81 -3.34
N PRO A 48 3.07 14.75 -3.80
CA PRO A 48 4.26 15.14 -3.04
C PRO A 48 3.92 15.68 -1.64
N LYS A 49 2.82 16.45 -1.53
CA LYS A 49 2.34 16.99 -0.25
C LYS A 49 1.82 15.90 0.67
N PHE A 50 1.02 14.99 0.11
CA PHE A 50 0.52 13.83 0.85
C PHE A 50 1.67 12.95 1.37
N THR A 51 2.67 12.67 0.54
CA THR A 51 3.83 11.87 0.93
C THR A 51 4.68 12.58 1.99
N GLU A 52 4.86 13.90 1.90
CA GLU A 52 5.58 14.69 2.90
C GLU A 52 4.89 14.65 4.28
N GLU A 53 3.56 14.75 4.31
CA GLU A 53 2.78 14.75 5.55
C GLU A 53 2.61 13.36 6.17
N SER A 54 2.38 12.34 5.33
CA SER A 54 2.05 10.98 5.79
C SER A 54 3.25 10.04 5.86
N GLY A 55 4.31 10.31 5.09
CA GLY A 55 5.41 9.37 4.86
C GLY A 55 5.04 8.17 3.97
N ILE A 56 3.86 8.17 3.33
CA ILE A 56 3.35 7.06 2.51
C ILE A 56 3.56 7.38 1.02
N GLU A 57 4.23 6.50 0.31
CA GLU A 57 4.37 6.60 -1.15
C GLU A 57 3.03 6.28 -1.83
N VAL A 58 2.66 7.04 -2.86
CA VAL A 58 1.46 6.78 -3.67
C VAL A 58 1.85 6.44 -5.10
N ARG A 59 1.37 5.29 -5.60
CA ARG A 59 1.64 4.78 -6.95
C ARG A 59 0.35 4.84 -7.76
N VAL A 60 0.36 5.63 -8.84
CA VAL A 60 -0.82 5.80 -9.70
C VAL A 60 -0.73 4.87 -10.91
N VAL A 61 -1.83 4.14 -11.16
CA VAL A 61 -2.05 3.39 -12.39
C VAL A 61 -3.10 4.12 -13.22
N ALA A 62 -2.65 4.91 -14.19
CA ALA A 62 -3.50 5.72 -15.05
C ALA A 62 -3.95 4.93 -16.30
N VAL A 63 -5.25 4.61 -16.38
CA VAL A 63 -5.85 3.86 -17.49
C VAL A 63 -7.21 4.47 -17.90
N GLY A 64 -7.98 3.84 -18.79
CA GLY A 64 -9.36 4.31 -19.04
C GLY A 64 -10.28 4.00 -17.85
N THR A 65 -11.34 4.80 -17.63
CA THR A 65 -12.29 4.64 -16.50
C THR A 65 -12.79 3.21 -16.32
N GLY A 66 -13.20 2.55 -17.41
CA GLY A 66 -13.67 1.17 -17.36
C GLY A 66 -12.60 0.17 -16.92
N GLN A 67 -11.33 0.41 -17.24
CA GLN A 67 -10.21 -0.43 -16.79
C GLN A 67 -9.85 -0.12 -15.33
N ALA A 68 -9.84 1.15 -14.91
CA ALA A 68 -9.57 1.54 -13.52
C ALA A 68 -10.55 0.87 -12.55
N ILE A 69 -11.85 0.89 -12.89
CA ILE A 69 -12.90 0.21 -12.11
C ILE A 69 -12.66 -1.31 -12.08
N LYS A 70 -12.30 -1.94 -13.20
CA LYS A 70 -12.01 -3.38 -13.23
C LYS A 70 -10.83 -3.74 -12.33
N ASN A 71 -9.73 -2.98 -12.40
CA ASN A 71 -8.56 -3.16 -11.54
C ASN A 71 -8.96 -3.06 -10.06
N ALA A 72 -9.71 -2.02 -9.68
CA ALA A 72 -10.18 -1.85 -8.30
C ALA A 72 -11.11 -2.99 -7.86
N ARG A 73 -12.01 -3.47 -8.72
CA ARG A 73 -12.90 -4.61 -8.42
C ARG A 73 -12.13 -5.91 -8.19
N ASN A 74 -11.01 -6.10 -8.88
CA ASN A 74 -10.14 -7.26 -8.72
C ASN A 74 -9.26 -7.19 -7.47
N GLY A 75 -9.22 -6.04 -6.78
CA GLY A 75 -8.30 -5.80 -5.67
C GLY A 75 -6.88 -5.44 -6.11
N ASP A 76 -6.68 -5.03 -7.37
CA ASP A 76 -5.36 -4.65 -7.89
C ASP A 76 -4.93 -3.24 -7.43
N ALA A 77 -5.80 -2.50 -6.73
CA ALA A 77 -5.54 -1.16 -6.21
C ALA A 77 -6.27 -0.92 -4.88
N ASP A 78 -5.68 -0.08 -4.03
CA ASP A 78 -6.21 0.29 -2.71
C ASP A 78 -7.26 1.41 -2.81
N VAL A 79 -7.13 2.28 -3.82
CA VAL A 79 -8.02 3.42 -4.04
C VAL A 79 -8.44 3.48 -5.50
N LEU A 80 -9.73 3.74 -5.74
CA LEU A 80 -10.28 4.09 -7.06
C LEU A 80 -10.52 5.60 -7.11
N PHE A 81 -9.95 6.28 -8.11
CA PHE A 81 -10.13 7.72 -8.33
C PHE A 81 -10.57 7.96 -9.78
N VAL A 82 -11.86 8.17 -10.02
CA VAL A 82 -12.38 8.40 -11.38
C VAL A 82 -13.32 9.60 -11.42
N HIS A 83 -13.40 10.27 -12.56
CA HIS A 83 -14.31 11.40 -12.74
C HIS A 83 -15.67 10.92 -13.29
N HIS A 84 -16.25 9.85 -12.73
CA HIS A 84 -17.48 9.24 -13.24
C HIS A 84 -18.37 8.68 -12.12
N LYS A 85 -19.08 9.61 -11.46
CA LYS A 85 -19.97 9.34 -10.33
C LYS A 85 -20.89 8.13 -10.46
N PRO A 86 -21.63 7.93 -11.57
CA PRO A 86 -22.52 6.78 -11.68
C PRO A 86 -21.80 5.42 -11.58
N SER A 87 -20.55 5.36 -12.04
CA SER A 87 -19.75 4.14 -11.91
C SER A 87 -19.24 3.92 -10.48
N GLU A 88 -18.89 5.01 -9.78
CA GLU A 88 -18.44 4.95 -8.38
C GLU A 88 -19.57 4.51 -7.46
N GLU A 89 -20.77 5.07 -7.62
CA GLU A 89 -21.96 4.67 -6.87
C GLU A 89 -22.29 3.20 -7.10
N LYS A 90 -22.22 2.73 -8.36
CA LYS A 90 -22.40 1.32 -8.68
C LYS A 90 -21.33 0.43 -8.05
N PHE A 91 -20.07 0.85 -8.06
CA PHE A 91 -18.94 0.11 -7.48
C PHE A 91 -19.14 -0.10 -5.97
N VAL A 92 -19.56 0.94 -5.24
CA VAL A 92 -19.87 0.86 -3.81
C VAL A 92 -21.12 0.01 -3.56
N ALA A 93 -22.20 0.21 -4.33
CA ALA A 93 -23.44 -0.55 -4.19
C ALA A 93 -23.25 -2.07 -4.41
N GLU A 94 -22.28 -2.46 -5.24
CA GLU A 94 -21.89 -3.84 -5.48
C GLU A 94 -20.93 -4.42 -4.41
N GLY A 95 -20.50 -3.61 -3.43
CA GLY A 95 -19.67 -4.05 -2.30
C GLY A 95 -18.17 -4.09 -2.57
N TYR A 96 -17.68 -3.43 -3.62
CA TYR A 96 -16.25 -3.38 -3.95
C TYR A 96 -15.50 -2.21 -3.28
N GLY A 97 -16.23 -1.27 -2.70
CA GLY A 97 -15.69 -0.08 -2.03
C GLY A 97 -16.48 0.26 -0.77
N VAL A 98 -15.95 1.23 -0.01
CA VAL A 98 -16.55 1.74 1.23
C VAL A 98 -17.39 2.99 0.99
#